data_AF-A0AAV3XH78-F1
#
_entry.id   AF-A0AAV3XH78-F1
#
_cell.length_a   1.000
_cell.length_b   1.000
_cell.length_c   1.000
_cell.angle_alpha   90.00
_cell.angle_beta   90.00
_cell.angle_gamma   90.00
#
_symmetry.space_group_name_H-M   'P 1'
#
loop_
_entity.id
_entity.type
_entity.pdbx_description
1 polymer ?
#
loop_
_entity_poly.entity_id
_entity_poly.type
_entity_poly.pdbx_seq_one_letter_code
_entity_poly.pdbx_strand_id
1 'polypeptide(L)' 'MNKEQSSEVSIFLRNLRSGIWLVGISSWIFGITDRTIAALADGYLSAWDIIQLCTASFFFVSWLFLKPTWR' A
#
# COMPACT_ATOMS: atom_id res chain seq x y z
N MET A 1 12.12 -19.54 31.08
CA MET A 1 11.60 -18.18 30.91
C MET A 1 11.60 -17.77 29.43
N ASN A 2 10.98 -18.57 28.54
CA ASN A 2 11.13 -18.38 27.06
C ASN A 2 9.81 -18.37 26.28
N LYS A 3 8.65 -18.61 26.91
CA LYS A 3 7.35 -18.68 26.22
C LYS A 3 6.65 -17.32 26.12
N GLU A 4 6.90 -16.42 27.07
CA GLU A 4 6.24 -15.11 27.14
C GLU A 4 6.87 -14.09 26.18
N GLN A 5 8.20 -14.05 26.05
CA GLN A 5 8.89 -13.19 25.07
C GLN A 5 8.52 -13.53 23.62
N SER A 6 8.34 -14.81 23.29
CA SER A 6 7.88 -15.22 21.96
C SER A 6 6.46 -14.74 21.67
N SER A 7 5.62 -14.63 22.70
CA SER A 7 4.24 -14.14 22.57
C SER A 7 4.23 -12.64 22.29
N GLU A 8 4.98 -11.83 23.04
CA GLU A 8 5.04 -10.38 22.83
C GLU A 8 5.62 -10.00 21.46
N VAL A 9 6.69 -10.68 21.03
CA VAL A 9 7.27 -10.45 19.69
C VAL A 9 6.27 -10.83 18.59
N SER A 10 5.51 -11.91 18.76
CA SER A 10 4.49 -12.30 17.78
C SER A 10 3.34 -11.28 17.68
N ILE A 11 2.93 -10.71 18.81
CA ILE A 11 1.91 -9.65 18.87
C ILE A 11 2.44 -8.37 18.23
N PHE A 12 3.68 -7.99 18.53
CA PHE A 12 4.33 -6.83 17.93
C PHE A 12 4.46 -6.96 16.41
N LEU A 13 4.91 -8.11 15.90
CA LEU A 13 5.01 -8.38 14.47
C LEU A 13 3.64 -8.33 13.78
N ARG A 14 2.58 -8.80 14.45
CA ARG A 14 1.20 -8.75 13.95
C ARG A 14 0.70 -7.31 13.83
N ASN A 15 0.95 -6.49 14.85
CA ASN A 15 0.62 -5.06 14.84
C ASN A 15 1.45 -4.27 13.82
N LEU A 16 2.75 -4.55 13.72
CA LEU A 16 3.65 -3.93 12.76
C LEU A 16 3.20 -4.25 11.32
N ARG A 17 2.87 -5.51 11.03
CA ARG A 17 2.37 -5.93 9.71
C ARG A 17 1.06 -5.22 9.36
N SER A 18 0.16 -5.06 10.32
CA SER A 18 -1.08 -4.29 10.13
C SER A 18 -0.78 -2.80 9.89
N GLY A 19 0.18 -2.23 10.63
CA GLY A 19 0.62 -0.85 10.45
C GLY A 19 1.24 -0.61 9.07
N ILE A 20 2.17 -1.47 8.64
CA ILE A 20 2.80 -1.42 7.30
C ILE A 20 1.73 -1.56 6.22
N TRP A 21 0.74 -2.43 6.41
CA TRP A 21 -0.35 -2.58 5.45
C TRP A 21 -1.18 -1.30 5.31
N LEU A 22 -1.56 -0.66 6.42
CA LEU A 22 -2.31 0.61 6.44
C LEU A 22 -1.48 1.78 5.88
N VAL A 23 -0.22 1.90 6.26
CA VAL A 23 0.70 2.92 5.73
C VAL A 23 0.90 2.72 4.23
N GLY A 24 1.02 1.46 3.78
CA GLY A 24 1.09 1.13 2.36
C GLY A 24 -0.15 1.60 1.61
N ILE A 25 -1.36 1.38 2.15
CA ILE A 25 -2.61 1.88 1.54
C ILE A 25 -2.57 3.39 1.38
N SER A 26 -2.21 4.11 2.44
CA SER A 26 -2.11 5.57 2.42
C SER A 26 -1.08 6.05 1.39
N SER A 27 0.09 5.39 1.34
CA SER A 27 1.16 5.70 0.39
C SER A 27 0.73 5.48 -1.06
N TRP A 28 0.00 4.39 -1.35
CA TRP A 28 -0.53 4.13 -2.68
C TRP A 28 -1.56 5.17 -3.12
N ILE A 29 -2.52 5.51 -2.24
CA ILE A 29 -3.52 6.54 -2.52
C ILE A 29 -2.84 7.88 -2.77
N PHE A 30 -1.88 8.25 -1.92
CA PHE A 30 -1.13 9.50 -2.07
C PHE A 30 -0.33 9.53 -3.37
N GLY A 31 0.41 8.46 -3.70
CA GLY A 31 1.22 8.39 -4.92
C GLY A 31 0.41 8.38 -6.22
N ILE A 32 -0.75 7.71 -6.23
CA ILE A 32 -1.67 7.74 -7.37
C ILE A 32 -2.26 9.15 -7.52
N THR A 33 -2.67 9.78 -6.42
CA THR A 33 -3.24 11.12 -6.43
C THR A 33 -2.24 12.16 -6.91
N ASP A 34 -1.01 12.13 -6.41
CA ASP A 34 0.08 13.03 -6.82
C ASP A 34 0.33 12.96 -8.34
N ARG A 35 0.53 11.75 -8.87
CA ARG A 35 0.73 11.54 -10.31
C ARG A 35 -0.48 11.94 -11.14
N THR A 36 -1.69 11.71 -10.62
CA THR A 36 -2.93 12.14 -11.30
C THR A 36 -3.01 13.66 -11.36
N ILE A 37 -2.70 14.36 -10.26
CA ILE A 37 -2.73 15.83 -10.20
C ILE A 37 -1.65 16.42 -11.13
N ALA A 38 -0.44 15.86 -11.15
CA ALA A 38 0.62 16.29 -12.05
C ALA A 38 0.20 16.13 -13.52
N ALA A 39 -0.33 14.97 -13.90
CA ALA A 39 -0.81 14.73 -15.26
C ALA A 39 -2.01 15.62 -15.64
N LEU A 40 -2.86 15.98 -14.66
CA LEU A 40 -3.96 16.94 -14.88
C LEU A 40 -3.44 18.36 -15.06
N ALA A 41 -2.40 18.75 -14.31
CA ALA A 41 -1.77 20.06 -14.38
C ALA A 41 -1.02 20.26 -15.70
N ASP A 42 -0.40 19.20 -16.23
CA ASP A 42 0.22 19.21 -17.56
C ASP A 42 -0.80 19.32 -18.72
N GLY A 43 -2.11 19.20 -18.44
CA GLY A 43 -3.19 19.43 -19.40
C GLY A 43 -3.32 18.38 -20.50
N TYR A 44 -2.47 17.34 -20.47
CA TYR A 44 -2.48 16.23 -21.41
C TYR A 44 -2.27 14.92 -20.67
N LEU A 45 -3.32 14.09 -20.62
CA LEU A 45 -3.19 12.70 -20.18
C LEU A 45 -2.55 11.90 -21.30
N SER A 46 -1.23 11.74 -21.24
CA SER A 46 -0.53 10.88 -22.18
C SER A 46 -0.97 9.43 -21.99
N ALA A 47 -0.98 8.66 -23.08
CA ALA A 47 -1.25 7.21 -23.02
C ALA A 47 -0.30 6.50 -22.03
N TRP A 48 0.91 7.03 -21.87
CA TRP A 48 1.88 6.55 -20.89
C TRP A 48 1.43 6.73 -19.44
N ASP A 49 0.88 7.90 -19.10
CA ASP A 49 0.39 8.19 -17.75
C ASP A 49 -0.79 7.31 -17.39
N ILE A 50 -1.66 7.01 -18.37
CA ILE A 50 -2.78 6.09 -18.20
C ILE A 50 -2.29 4.67 -17.90
N ILE A 51 -1.34 4.15 -18.68
CA ILE A 51 -0.76 2.81 -18.45
C ILE A 51 -0.11 2.75 -17.07
N GLN A 52 0.60 3.81 -16.68
CA GLN A 52 1.26 3.91 -15.40
C GLN A 52 0.28 3.97 -14.22
N LEU A 53 -0.79 4.75 -14.36
CA LEU A 53 -1.90 4.81 -13.40
C LEU A 53 -2.60 3.47 -13.28
N CYS A 54 -2.88 2.79 -14.39
CA CYS A 54 -3.44 1.43 -14.40
C CYS A 54 -2.52 0.43 -13.71
N THR A 55 -1.21 0.49 -13.98
CA THR A 55 -0.22 -0.40 -13.36
C THR A 55 -0.11 -0.14 -11.87
N ALA A 56 -0.02 1.13 -11.45
CA ALA A 56 -0.01 1.52 -10.05
C ALA A 56 -1.30 1.10 -9.32
N SER A 57 -2.45 1.24 -9.98
CA SER A 57 -3.74 0.79 -9.45
C SER A 57 -3.82 -0.73 -9.32
N PHE A 58 -3.27 -1.48 -10.28
CA PHE A 58 -3.20 -2.94 -10.22
C PHE A 58 -2.32 -3.41 -9.07
N PHE A 59 -1.16 -2.79 -8.86
CA PHE A 59 -0.31 -3.07 -7.71
C PHE A 59 -0.95 -2.67 -6.39
N PHE A 60 -1.68 -1.55 -6.36
CA PHE A 60 -2.45 -1.14 -5.18
C PHE A 60 -3.55 -2.15 -4.84
N VAL A 61 -4.31 -2.64 -5.83
CA VAL A 61 -5.32 -3.69 -5.63
C VAL A 61 -4.64 -4.97 -5.14
N SER A 62 -3.52 -5.36 -5.75
CA SER A 62 -2.72 -6.51 -5.28
C SER A 62 -2.26 -6.34 -3.83
N TRP A 63 -1.86 -5.12 -3.43
CA TRP A 63 -1.50 -4.77 -2.06
C TRP A 63 -2.69 -4.88 -1.09
N LEU A 64 -3.89 -4.46 -1.52
CA LEU A 64 -5.12 -4.65 -0.76
C LEU A 64 -5.46 -6.14 -0.58
N PHE A 65 -5.24 -6.96 -1.59
CA PHE A 65 -5.42 -8.43 -1.50
C PHE A 65 -4.37 -9.10 -0.61
N LEU A 66 -3.16 -8.54 -0.52
CA LEU A 66 -2.12 -8.97 0.40
C LEU A 66 -2.42 -8.60 1.86
N LYS A 67 -3.67 -8.19 2.16
CA LYS A 67 -4.19 -7.98 3.51
C LYS A 67 -3.63 -9.08 4.42
N PRO A 68 -3.02 -8.72 5.56
CA PRO A 68 -2.60 -9.73 6.52
C PRO A 68 -3.85 -10.52 6.92
N THR A 69 -4.02 -11.71 6.34
CA THR A 69 -5.12 -12.60 6.65
C THR A 69 -4.96 -12.98 8.10
N TRP A 70 -5.79 -12.38 8.93
CA TRP A 70 -5.92 -12.65 10.35
C TRP A 70 -6.42 -14.08 10.52
N ARG A 71 -5.50 -15.04 10.63
CA ARG A 71 -5.78 -16.32 11.25
C ARG A 71 -4.77 -16.57 12.35
#